data_AF-A0AAX2ILY9-F1
#
_entry.id   AF-A0AAX2ILY9-F1
#
_cell.length_a   1.000
_cell.length_b   1.000
_cell.length_c   1.000
_cell.angle_alpha   90.00
_cell.angle_beta   90.00
_cell.angle_gamma   90.00
#
_symmetry.space_group_name_H-M   'P 1'
#
loop_
_entity.id
_entity.type
_entity.pdbx_description
1 polymer ?
#
loop_
_entity_poly.entity_id
_entity_poly.type
_entity_poly.pdbx_seq_one_letter_code
_entity_poly.pdbx_strand_id
1 'polypeptide(L)'
;MITTILANNISFGIWEIFSTIFIILFILSLCIYFYRISKYKRYKNSKYALTSLSILLFLHLIAFPFIYTLMLKNNPDSFEFRTSIHDNQKEIILNEWANDSKSLPSEIKNLEYIKITNSVIFHKSLKELKRLEFTKNHIIHSDFNSDIRGNLIATIYIFNKEGILKNKLYKSGSQTELDSTKFGSVINQQINYLKNELQYYKTKKVQLDRNNIWTYTSLLPYSTSSIFTGNMSPITPTANIFYSIHYFIIYCIGIGVFLHFLIVNITLLIRNRNF
;
A
#
# COMPACT_ATOMS: atom_id res chain seq x y z
N MET A 1 -11.92 -17.44 3.51
CA MET A 1 -12.11 -16.04 3.96
C MET A 1 -10.85 -15.49 4.61
N ILE A 2 -10.22 -16.20 5.57
CA ILE A 2 -8.88 -15.87 6.14
C ILE A 2 -7.79 -15.78 5.06
N THR A 3 -7.81 -16.70 4.10
CA THR A 3 -6.90 -16.69 2.96
C THR A 3 -7.16 -15.54 2.01
N THR A 4 -8.37 -15.00 1.94
CA THR A 4 -8.77 -14.00 0.95
C THR A 4 -8.38 -12.59 1.36
N ILE A 5 -8.54 -12.23 2.64
CA ILE A 5 -8.14 -10.91 3.18
C ILE A 5 -6.61 -10.83 3.32
N LEU A 6 -5.98 -11.91 3.82
CA LEU A 6 -4.52 -11.97 3.89
C LEU A 6 -3.90 -11.97 2.48
N ALA A 7 -4.48 -12.71 1.52
CA ALA A 7 -4.03 -12.67 0.13
C ALA A 7 -4.27 -11.32 -0.53
N ASN A 8 -5.37 -10.62 -0.25
CA ASN A 8 -5.61 -9.28 -0.79
C ASN A 8 -4.63 -8.25 -0.23
N ASN A 9 -4.33 -8.30 1.07
CA ASN A 9 -3.36 -7.38 1.69
C ASN A 9 -1.91 -7.67 1.26
N ILE A 10 -1.57 -8.95 1.09
CA ILE A 10 -0.29 -9.38 0.50
C ILE A 10 -0.23 -9.00 -0.98
N SER A 11 -1.31 -9.22 -1.74
CA SER A 11 -1.42 -8.85 -3.15
C SER A 11 -1.26 -7.34 -3.36
N PHE A 12 -1.84 -6.52 -2.49
CA PHE A 12 -1.72 -5.07 -2.59
C PHE A 12 -0.29 -4.58 -2.32
N GLY A 13 0.33 -5.04 -1.22
CA GLY A 13 1.73 -4.70 -0.92
C GLY A 13 2.72 -5.24 -1.96
N ILE A 14 2.47 -6.43 -2.51
CA ILE A 14 3.26 -7.01 -3.60
C ILE A 14 3.09 -6.18 -4.88
N TRP A 15 1.87 -5.75 -5.22
CA TRP A 15 1.59 -4.96 -6.41
C TRP A 15 2.28 -3.59 -6.38
N GLU A 16 2.29 -2.91 -5.22
CA GLU A 16 3.02 -1.65 -5.05
C GLU A 16 4.54 -1.82 -5.18
N ILE A 17 5.09 -2.91 -4.63
CA ILE A 17 6.51 -3.25 -4.76
C ILE A 17 6.86 -3.55 -6.23
N PHE A 18 6.04 -4.35 -6.92
CA PHE A 18 6.23 -4.65 -8.34
C PHE A 18 6.14 -3.39 -9.20
N SER A 19 5.16 -2.52 -8.95
CA SER A 19 5.00 -1.24 -9.64
C SER A 19 6.22 -0.34 -9.44
N THR A 20 6.72 -0.23 -8.21
CA THR A 20 7.91 0.56 -7.88
C THR A 20 9.17 0.04 -8.59
N ILE A 21 9.43 -1.27 -8.49
CA ILE A 21 10.59 -1.91 -9.15
C ILE A 21 10.49 -1.76 -10.67
N PHE A 22 9.30 -1.96 -11.24
CA PHE A 22 9.06 -1.80 -12.66
C PHE A 22 9.36 -0.37 -13.13
N ILE A 23 8.86 0.66 -12.43
CA ILE A 23 9.12 2.06 -12.76
C ILE A 23 10.62 2.37 -12.71
N ILE A 24 11.32 1.94 -11.65
CA ILE A 24 12.78 2.15 -11.52
C ILE A 24 13.53 1.48 -12.67
N LEU A 25 13.20 0.22 -12.99
CA LEU A 25 13.82 -0.52 -14.09
C LEU A 25 13.54 0.13 -15.45
N PHE A 26 12.32 0.63 -15.66
CA PHE A 26 11.95 1.34 -16.88
C PHE A 26 12.78 2.62 -17.06
N ILE A 27 12.89 3.44 -16.00
CA ILE A 27 13.71 4.66 -16.03
C ILE A 27 15.21 4.32 -16.21
N LEU A 28 15.71 3.28 -15.54
CA LEU A 28 17.09 2.80 -15.73
C LEU A 28 17.35 2.38 -17.18
N SER A 29 16.40 1.68 -17.80
CA SER A 29 16.48 1.28 -19.21
C SER A 29 16.61 2.51 -20.12
N LEU A 30 15.81 3.55 -19.89
CA LEU A 30 15.89 4.83 -20.60
C LEU A 30 17.26 5.50 -20.40
N CYS A 31 17.76 5.57 -19.17
CA CYS A 31 19.09 6.13 -18.88
C CYS A 31 20.19 5.37 -19.63
N ILE A 32 20.18 4.04 -19.57
CA ILE A 32 21.16 3.19 -20.27
C ILE A 32 21.05 3.39 -21.79
N TYR A 33 19.84 3.51 -22.33
CA TYR A 33 19.60 3.76 -23.74
C TYR A 33 20.24 5.09 -24.19
N PHE A 34 19.98 6.20 -23.47
CA PHE A 34 20.59 7.49 -23.78
C PHE A 34 22.12 7.46 -23.70
N TYR A 35 22.67 6.78 -22.69
CA TYR A 35 24.11 6.60 -22.55
C TYR A 35 24.71 5.75 -23.68
N ARG A 36 24.01 4.69 -24.14
CA ARG A 36 24.48 3.88 -25.28
C ARG A 36 24.43 4.69 -26.57
N ILE A 37 23.37 5.45 -26.80
CA ILE A 37 23.24 6.30 -28.00
C ILE A 37 24.34 7.34 -28.08
N SER A 38 24.75 7.93 -26.96
CA SER A 38 25.81 8.93 -26.93
C SER A 38 27.15 8.42 -27.47
N LYS A 39 27.38 7.10 -27.49
CA LYS A 39 28.60 6.47 -28.01
C LYS A 39 28.59 6.25 -29.52
N TYR A 40 27.46 6.36 -30.21
CA TYR A 40 27.42 6.17 -31.67
C TYR A 40 28.07 7.34 -32.40
N LYS A 41 28.82 7.03 -33.48
CA LYS A 41 29.50 8.04 -34.33
C LYS A 41 28.53 9.12 -34.87
N ARG A 42 27.28 8.74 -35.15
CA ARG A 42 26.21 9.66 -35.61
C ARG A 42 25.96 10.83 -34.65
N TYR A 43 26.18 10.64 -33.35
CA TYR A 43 25.90 11.64 -32.31
C TYR A 43 27.16 12.24 -31.71
N LYS A 44 28.31 12.21 -32.41
CA LYS A 44 29.59 12.72 -31.91
C LYS A 44 29.50 14.15 -31.36
N ASN A 45 28.73 15.02 -32.03
CA ASN A 45 28.58 16.43 -31.65
C ASN A 45 27.70 16.63 -30.40
N SER A 46 26.83 15.67 -30.07
CA SER A 46 25.91 15.73 -28.93
C SER A 46 26.24 14.68 -27.86
N LYS A 47 27.40 14.01 -27.97
CA LYS A 47 27.84 12.96 -27.05
C LYS A 47 27.79 13.40 -25.60
N TYR A 48 28.32 14.59 -25.31
CA TYR A 48 28.36 15.11 -23.94
C TYR A 48 26.97 15.45 -23.43
N ALA A 49 26.13 16.11 -24.25
CA ALA A 49 24.75 16.41 -23.84
C ALA A 49 23.90 15.16 -23.58
N LEU A 50 24.00 14.13 -24.43
CA LEU A 50 23.28 12.87 -24.22
C LEU A 50 23.76 12.11 -22.98
N THR A 51 25.08 12.13 -22.73
CA THR A 51 25.66 11.51 -21.53
C THR A 51 25.23 12.26 -20.27
N SER A 52 25.30 13.60 -20.29
CA SER A 52 24.83 14.46 -19.20
C SER A 52 23.33 14.32 -18.95
N LEU A 53 22.52 14.19 -20.00
CA LEU A 53 21.09 13.93 -19.90
C LEU A 53 20.82 12.57 -19.24
N SER A 54 21.55 11.53 -19.62
CA SER A 54 21.44 10.21 -18.96
C SER A 54 21.78 10.28 -17.47
N ILE A 55 22.86 11.00 -17.11
CA ILE A 55 23.27 11.18 -15.71
C ILE A 55 22.21 11.98 -14.94
N LEU A 56 21.71 13.07 -15.54
CA LEU A 56 20.67 13.90 -14.96
C LEU A 56 19.40 13.11 -14.67
N LEU A 57 18.91 12.32 -15.64
CA LEU A 57 17.74 11.47 -15.46
C LEU A 57 17.96 10.42 -14.36
N PHE A 58 19.13 9.78 -14.34
CA PHE A 58 19.45 8.81 -13.29
C PHE A 58 19.45 9.46 -11.90
N LEU A 59 20.14 10.60 -11.74
CA LEU A 59 20.21 11.26 -10.45
C LEU A 59 18.84 11.78 -10.01
N HIS A 60 18.15 12.52 -10.88
CA HIS A 60 16.91 13.21 -10.55
C HIS A 60 15.71 12.28 -10.36
N LEU A 61 15.63 11.20 -11.15
CA LEU A 61 14.46 10.31 -11.14
C LEU A 61 14.69 9.04 -10.33
N ILE A 62 15.93 8.62 -10.08
CA ILE A 62 16.20 7.38 -9.33
C ILE A 62 16.92 7.70 -8.03
N ALA A 63 18.13 8.27 -8.10
CA ALA A 63 18.99 8.39 -6.92
C ALA A 63 18.37 9.30 -5.83
N PHE A 64 17.98 10.53 -6.17
CA PHE A 64 17.45 11.48 -5.18
C PHE A 64 16.08 11.07 -4.61
N PRO A 65 15.08 10.68 -5.41
CA PRO A 65 13.81 10.20 -4.88
C PRO A 65 13.98 8.98 -3.97
N PHE A 66 14.92 8.08 -4.29
CA PHE A 66 15.24 6.93 -3.45
C PHE A 66 15.86 7.36 -2.11
N ILE A 67 16.85 8.26 -2.14
CA ILE A 67 17.46 8.82 -0.91
C ILE A 67 16.38 9.49 -0.05
N TYR A 68 15.53 10.34 -0.63
CA TYR A 68 14.48 11.03 0.12
C TYR A 68 13.46 10.06 0.73
N THR A 69 13.13 8.97 0.03
CA THR A 69 12.27 7.91 0.57
C THR A 69 12.92 7.27 1.80
N LEU A 70 14.23 6.99 1.76
CA LEU A 70 14.96 6.46 2.93
C LEU A 70 14.97 7.46 4.09
N MET A 71 15.14 8.75 3.80
CA MET A 71 15.12 9.79 4.82
C MET A 71 13.76 9.89 5.52
N LEU A 72 12.66 9.87 4.75
CA LEU A 72 11.30 9.88 5.28
C LEU A 72 10.95 8.62 6.07
N LYS A 73 11.47 7.46 5.66
CA LYS A 73 11.33 6.21 6.43
C LYS A 73 12.05 6.26 7.77
N ASN A 74 13.21 6.90 7.82
CA ASN A 74 14.01 6.99 9.04
C ASN A 74 13.51 8.12 9.97
N ASN A 75 13.13 9.26 9.39
CA ASN A 75 12.58 10.40 10.08
C ASN A 75 11.48 11.05 9.20
N PRO A 76 10.20 10.81 9.52
CA PRO A 76 9.07 11.34 8.75
C PRO A 76 9.02 12.88 8.70
N ASP A 77 9.61 13.55 9.68
CA ASP A 77 9.69 15.01 9.77
C ASP A 77 10.88 15.57 8.98
N SER A 78 11.51 14.77 8.10
CA SER A 78 12.62 15.23 7.26
C SER A 78 12.20 16.30 6.27
N PHE A 79 10.97 16.25 5.77
CA PHE A 79 10.46 17.16 4.76
C PHE A 79 9.03 17.60 5.07
N GLU A 80 8.75 18.87 4.79
CA GLU A 80 7.40 19.42 4.74
C GLU A 80 6.88 19.38 3.30
N PHE A 81 5.62 19.02 3.12
CA PHE A 81 4.98 18.98 1.81
C PHE A 81 3.83 19.97 1.78
N ARG A 82 3.72 20.78 0.71
CA ARG A 82 2.61 21.72 0.57
C ARG A 82 1.28 20.96 0.44
N THR A 83 0.29 21.47 1.17
CA THR A 83 -0.92 20.82 1.70
C THR A 83 -1.82 20.08 0.71
N SER A 84 -2.03 20.56 -0.52
CA SER A 84 -3.15 20.04 -1.35
C SER A 84 -3.02 18.58 -1.81
N ILE A 85 -1.81 18.09 -2.10
CA ILE A 85 -1.62 16.71 -2.59
C ILE A 85 -1.43 15.74 -1.41
N HIS A 86 -0.70 16.18 -0.38
CA HIS A 86 -0.44 15.36 0.82
C HIS A 86 -1.72 15.15 1.64
N ASP A 87 -2.49 16.22 1.87
CA ASP A 87 -3.71 16.14 2.69
C ASP A 87 -4.78 15.30 2.00
N ASN A 88 -4.93 15.43 0.67
CA ASN A 88 -5.88 14.65 -0.10
C ASN A 88 -5.54 13.14 -0.10
N GLN A 89 -4.27 12.77 -0.30
CA GLN A 89 -3.87 11.36 -0.23
C GLN A 89 -4.05 10.77 1.18
N LYS A 90 -3.68 11.54 2.21
CA LYS A 90 -3.88 11.13 3.61
C LYS A 90 -5.37 10.97 3.93
N GLU A 91 -6.21 11.88 3.45
CA GLU A 91 -7.66 11.85 3.63
C GLU A 91 -8.30 10.66 2.90
N ILE A 92 -7.89 10.35 1.67
CA ILE A 92 -8.37 9.18 0.93
C ILE A 92 -8.08 7.88 1.71
N ILE A 93 -6.84 7.70 2.18
CA ILE A 93 -6.43 6.50 2.94
C ILE A 93 -7.18 6.43 4.28
N LEU A 94 -7.32 7.57 4.99
CA LEU A 94 -8.08 7.63 6.23
C LEU A 94 -9.54 7.26 6.02
N ASN A 95 -10.16 7.73 4.94
CA ASN A 95 -11.57 7.46 4.63
C ASN A 95 -11.78 5.99 4.26
N GLU A 96 -10.89 5.40 3.46
CA GLU A 96 -10.92 3.97 3.13
C GLU A 96 -10.84 3.11 4.40
N TRP A 97 -9.85 3.35 5.27
CA TRP A 97 -9.72 2.59 6.52
C TRP A 97 -10.83 2.87 7.52
N ALA A 98 -11.36 4.10 7.56
CA ALA A 98 -12.51 4.43 8.40
C ALA A 98 -13.75 3.66 7.94
N ASN A 99 -13.95 3.51 6.64
CA ASN A 99 -15.04 2.72 6.08
C ASN A 99 -14.87 1.22 6.38
N ASP A 100 -13.67 0.67 6.16
CA ASP A 100 -13.37 -0.75 6.42
C ASP A 100 -13.51 -1.12 7.90
N SER A 101 -13.09 -0.23 8.80
CA SER A 101 -13.15 -0.48 10.24
C SER A 101 -14.49 -0.15 10.90
N LYS A 102 -15.41 0.51 10.18
CA LYS A 102 -16.67 1.05 10.74
C LYS A 102 -17.57 -0.01 11.36
N SER A 103 -17.67 -1.18 10.73
CA SER A 103 -18.55 -2.26 11.21
C SER A 103 -17.92 -3.09 12.33
N LEU A 104 -16.58 -3.18 12.40
CA LEU A 104 -15.88 -4.08 13.31
C LEU A 104 -16.31 -3.96 14.78
N PRO A 105 -16.43 -2.75 15.39
CA PRO A 105 -16.86 -2.63 16.78
C PRO A 105 -18.27 -3.18 17.01
N SER A 106 -19.18 -2.95 16.05
CA SER A 106 -20.56 -3.44 16.14
C SER A 106 -20.64 -4.95 15.99
N GLU A 107 -19.83 -5.53 15.11
CA GLU A 107 -19.74 -6.99 14.91
C GLU A 107 -19.15 -7.69 16.14
N ILE A 108 -18.08 -7.13 16.73
CA ILE A 108 -17.50 -7.62 17.99
C ILE A 108 -18.56 -7.61 19.09
N LYS A 109 -19.28 -6.49 19.26
CA LYS A 109 -20.33 -6.35 20.28
C LYS A 109 -21.45 -7.36 20.08
N ASN A 110 -21.87 -7.60 18.84
CA ASN A 110 -22.89 -8.58 18.52
C ASN A 110 -22.44 -10.02 18.85
N LEU A 111 -21.20 -10.39 18.51
CA LEU A 111 -20.65 -11.69 18.85
C LEU A 111 -20.44 -11.88 20.37
N GLU A 112 -20.02 -10.84 21.07
CA GLU A 112 -19.93 -10.85 22.54
C GLU A 112 -21.32 -11.01 23.18
N TYR A 113 -22.35 -10.35 22.64
CA TYR A 113 -23.73 -10.55 23.07
C TYR A 113 -24.22 -11.99 22.85
N ILE A 114 -23.94 -12.57 21.68
CA ILE A 114 -24.24 -13.98 21.38
C ILE A 114 -23.51 -14.90 22.37
N LYS A 115 -22.23 -14.64 22.66
CA LYS A 115 -21.46 -15.41 23.63
C LYS A 115 -22.11 -15.40 25.03
N ILE A 116 -22.51 -14.22 25.51
CA ILE A 116 -23.09 -14.07 26.86
C ILE A 116 -24.48 -14.70 26.93
N THR A 117 -25.33 -14.49 25.92
CA THR A 117 -26.73 -14.93 25.94
C THR A 117 -26.93 -16.41 25.65
N ASN A 118 -25.90 -17.12 25.18
CA ASN A 118 -26.00 -18.53 24.77
C ASN A 118 -24.97 -19.42 25.49
N SER A 119 -24.70 -19.17 26.78
CA SER A 119 -23.69 -19.89 27.58
C SER A 119 -23.89 -21.42 27.58
N VAL A 120 -25.14 -21.90 27.56
CA VAL A 120 -25.47 -23.33 27.49
C VAL A 120 -25.02 -23.96 26.17
N ILE A 121 -25.21 -23.26 25.04
CA ILE A 121 -24.81 -23.74 23.72
C ILE A 121 -23.30 -23.57 23.50
N PHE A 122 -22.66 -22.66 24.22
CA PHE A 122 -21.24 -22.33 24.05
C PHE A 122 -20.31 -23.55 24.15
N HIS A 123 -20.69 -24.54 24.95
CA HIS A 123 -19.92 -25.77 25.15
C HIS A 123 -20.28 -26.91 24.21
N LYS A 124 -21.37 -26.80 23.44
CA LYS A 124 -21.77 -27.79 22.45
C LYS A 124 -20.76 -27.85 21.31
N SER A 125 -20.49 -29.07 20.88
CA SER A 125 -19.69 -29.36 19.71
C SER A 125 -20.42 -28.98 18.42
N LEU A 126 -19.70 -28.68 17.34
CA LEU A 126 -20.33 -28.39 16.06
C LEU A 126 -21.12 -29.59 15.53
N LYS A 127 -20.77 -30.82 15.90
CA LYS A 127 -21.55 -32.01 15.53
C LYS A 127 -22.95 -32.01 16.15
N GLU A 128 -23.05 -31.62 17.42
CA GLU A 128 -24.34 -31.50 18.11
C GLU A 128 -25.21 -30.40 17.48
N LEU A 129 -24.59 -29.32 17.01
CA LEU A 129 -25.27 -28.21 16.32
C LEU A 129 -25.76 -28.52 14.91
N LYS A 130 -25.52 -29.73 14.38
CA LYS A 130 -26.18 -30.17 13.13
C LYS A 130 -27.70 -30.12 13.26
N ARG A 131 -28.21 -30.31 14.48
CA ARG A 131 -29.60 -30.06 14.82
C ARG A 131 -29.79 -28.58 15.12
N LEU A 132 -30.94 -28.03 14.73
CA LEU A 132 -31.33 -26.67 15.10
C LEU A 132 -31.45 -26.56 16.62
N GLU A 133 -30.65 -25.68 17.20
CA GLU A 133 -30.67 -25.41 18.64
C GLU A 133 -31.31 -24.05 18.90
N PHE A 134 -32.32 -24.05 19.76
CA PHE A 134 -33.08 -22.86 20.10
C PHE A 134 -32.61 -22.32 21.45
N THR A 135 -32.32 -21.03 21.50
CA THR A 135 -32.10 -20.29 22.75
C THR A 135 -33.15 -19.21 22.91
N LYS A 136 -33.06 -18.47 24.01
CA LYS A 136 -33.96 -17.36 24.30
C LYS A 136 -34.05 -16.34 23.16
N ASN A 137 -32.92 -16.09 22.48
CA ASN A 137 -32.81 -14.99 21.51
C ASN A 137 -32.34 -15.44 20.13
N HIS A 138 -31.83 -16.66 19.97
CA HIS A 138 -31.18 -17.11 18.74
C HIS A 138 -31.56 -18.55 18.39
N ILE A 139 -31.42 -18.85 17.10
CA ILE A 139 -31.44 -20.22 16.59
C ILE A 139 -30.08 -20.47 15.97
N ILE A 140 -29.42 -21.57 16.38
CA ILE A 140 -28.05 -21.88 15.97
C ILE A 140 -28.04 -23.23 15.27
N HIS A 141 -27.35 -23.29 14.13
CA HIS A 141 -27.22 -24.50 13.32
C HIS A 141 -25.84 -24.56 12.68
N SER A 142 -25.25 -25.74 12.60
CA SER A 142 -24.03 -26.01 11.85
C SER A 142 -24.29 -26.95 10.67
N ASP A 143 -23.72 -26.58 9.53
CA ASP A 143 -23.71 -27.38 8.31
C ASP A 143 -22.27 -27.67 7.89
N PHE A 144 -22.02 -28.81 7.25
CA PHE A 144 -20.68 -29.29 6.93
C PHE A 144 -20.62 -29.57 5.43
N ASN A 145 -19.81 -28.77 4.73
CA ASN A 145 -19.65 -28.86 3.29
C ASN A 145 -18.17 -28.96 2.93
N SER A 146 -17.87 -29.64 1.82
CA SER A 146 -16.52 -29.64 1.24
C SER A 146 -16.32 -28.40 0.38
N ASP A 147 -15.15 -27.77 0.48
CA ASP A 147 -14.73 -26.73 -0.44
C ASP A 147 -14.30 -27.30 -1.80
N ILE A 148 -14.07 -26.41 -2.77
CA ILE A 148 -13.66 -26.76 -4.14
C ILE A 148 -12.31 -27.52 -4.17
N ARG A 149 -11.51 -27.42 -3.11
CA ARG A 149 -10.21 -28.07 -2.94
C ARG A 149 -10.31 -29.38 -2.13
N GLY A 150 -11.51 -29.79 -1.75
CA GLY A 150 -11.77 -31.01 -0.97
C GLY A 150 -11.61 -30.85 0.55
N ASN A 151 -11.40 -29.65 1.07
CA ASN A 151 -11.32 -29.42 2.52
C ASN A 151 -12.71 -29.32 3.13
N LEU A 152 -12.92 -29.93 4.29
CA LEU A 152 -14.17 -29.80 5.02
C LEU A 152 -14.26 -28.43 5.72
N ILE A 153 -15.43 -27.80 5.58
CA ILE A 153 -15.78 -26.52 6.19
C ILE A 153 -17.09 -26.70 6.97
N ALA A 154 -17.05 -26.43 8.27
CA ALA A 154 -18.23 -26.22 9.07
C ALA A 154 -18.68 -24.76 8.94
N THR A 155 -19.94 -24.57 8.56
CA THR A 155 -20.63 -23.29 8.48
C THR A 155 -21.61 -23.20 9.64
N ILE A 156 -21.44 -22.23 10.53
CA ILE A 156 -22.36 -22.00 11.64
C ILE A 156 -23.27 -20.82 11.31
N TYR A 157 -24.56 -21.08 11.22
CA TYR A 157 -25.61 -20.10 11.03
C TYR A 157 -26.18 -19.67 12.38
N ILE A 158 -26.31 -18.36 12.56
CA ILE A 158 -26.91 -17.75 13.75
C ILE A 158 -28.06 -16.88 13.28
N PHE A 159 -29.28 -17.34 13.57
CA PHE A 159 -30.51 -16.60 13.31
C PHE A 159 -30.99 -15.92 14.58
N ASN A 160 -31.74 -14.84 14.45
CA ASN A 160 -32.56 -14.36 15.56
C ASN A 160 -33.77 -15.28 15.78
N LYS A 161 -34.53 -15.04 16.85
CA LYS A 161 -35.77 -15.78 17.15
C LYS A 161 -36.83 -15.69 16.04
N GLU A 162 -36.78 -14.65 15.21
CA GLU A 162 -37.67 -14.50 14.05
C GLU A 162 -37.23 -15.30 12.81
N GLY A 163 -36.11 -16.04 12.88
CA GLY A 163 -35.59 -16.85 11.77
C GLY A 163 -34.79 -16.07 10.72
N ILE A 164 -34.47 -14.81 10.97
CA ILE A 164 -33.63 -13.95 10.12
C ILE A 164 -32.16 -14.24 10.42
N LEU A 165 -31.38 -14.54 9.38
CA LEU A 165 -29.94 -14.78 9.52
C LEU A 165 -29.23 -13.50 9.99
N LYS A 166 -28.56 -13.57 11.14
CA LYS A 166 -27.79 -12.47 11.71
C LYS A 166 -26.29 -12.62 11.50
N ASN A 167 -25.79 -13.85 11.53
CA ASN A 167 -24.37 -14.09 11.35
C ASN A 167 -24.09 -15.47 10.75
N LYS A 168 -22.95 -15.58 10.06
CA LYS A 168 -22.46 -16.81 9.44
C LYS A 168 -20.97 -16.94 9.72
N LEU A 169 -20.59 -17.99 10.44
CA LEU A 169 -19.21 -18.26 10.84
C LEU A 169 -18.68 -19.48 10.10
N TYR A 170 -17.37 -19.54 9.91
CA TYR A 170 -16.73 -20.62 9.17
C TYR A 170 -15.56 -21.19 9.95
N LYS A 171 -15.43 -22.51 9.94
CA LYS A 171 -14.27 -23.23 10.49
C LYS A 171 -13.89 -24.35 9.53
N SER A 172 -12.65 -24.31 9.03
CA SER A 172 -12.06 -25.39 8.25
C SER A 172 -11.29 -26.35 9.15
N GLY A 173 -11.26 -27.63 8.78
CA GLY A 173 -10.53 -28.67 9.51
C GLY A 173 -10.83 -30.06 8.97
N SER A 174 -10.27 -31.09 9.59
CA SER A 174 -10.69 -32.48 9.33
C SER A 174 -12.06 -32.75 9.95
N GLN A 175 -12.76 -33.80 9.50
CA GLN A 175 -14.08 -34.16 10.08
C GLN A 175 -14.00 -34.36 11.60
N THR A 176 -12.95 -35.01 12.10
CA THR A 176 -12.75 -35.26 13.54
C THR A 176 -12.48 -33.97 14.32
N GLU A 177 -11.73 -33.03 13.75
CA GLU A 177 -11.51 -31.70 14.35
C GLU A 177 -12.82 -30.90 14.40
N LEU A 178 -13.56 -30.86 13.28
CA LEU A 178 -14.80 -30.09 13.21
C LEU A 178 -15.87 -30.67 14.14
N ASP A 179 -16.01 -32.00 14.18
CA ASP A 179 -17.01 -32.67 15.03
C ASP A 179 -16.78 -32.43 16.53
N SER A 180 -15.53 -32.23 16.95
CA SER A 180 -15.16 -32.00 18.37
C SER A 180 -15.01 -30.52 18.73
N THR A 181 -14.91 -29.64 17.74
CA THR A 181 -14.78 -28.19 17.95
C THR A 181 -16.02 -27.65 18.66
N LYS A 182 -15.84 -26.88 19.73
CA LYS A 182 -16.94 -26.23 20.45
C LYS A 182 -17.36 -24.94 19.74
N PHE A 183 -18.66 -24.67 19.69
CA PHE A 183 -19.19 -23.42 19.16
C PHE A 183 -18.52 -22.18 19.79
N GLY A 184 -18.31 -22.22 21.10
CA GLY A 184 -17.67 -21.13 21.80
C GLY A 184 -16.22 -20.88 21.40
N SER A 185 -15.51 -21.92 20.96
CA SER A 185 -14.16 -21.76 20.38
C SER A 185 -14.21 -20.95 19.10
N VAL A 186 -15.17 -21.26 18.20
CA VAL A 186 -15.34 -20.54 16.94
C VAL A 186 -15.73 -19.08 17.17
N ILE A 187 -16.65 -18.82 18.11
CA ILE A 187 -17.03 -17.45 18.48
C ILE A 187 -15.83 -16.66 19.03
N ASN A 188 -15.06 -17.25 19.94
CA ASN A 188 -13.88 -16.59 20.50
C ASN A 188 -12.81 -16.32 19.44
N GLN A 189 -12.58 -17.27 18.52
CA GLN A 189 -11.66 -17.10 17.40
C GLN A 189 -12.08 -15.92 16.52
N GLN A 190 -13.38 -15.82 16.18
CA GLN A 190 -13.88 -14.72 15.38
C GLN A 190 -13.76 -13.38 16.11
N ILE A 191 -14.11 -13.31 17.40
CA ILE A 191 -13.96 -12.10 18.21
C ILE A 191 -12.49 -11.65 18.25
N ASN A 192 -11.57 -12.57 18.50
CA ASN A 192 -10.15 -12.28 18.55
C ASN A 192 -9.61 -11.81 17.19
N TYR A 193 -10.07 -12.43 16.11
CA TYR A 193 -9.75 -12.00 14.75
C TYR A 193 -10.18 -10.54 14.51
N LEU A 194 -11.45 -10.21 14.78
CA LEU A 194 -11.97 -8.85 14.59
C LEU A 194 -11.28 -7.83 15.51
N LYS A 195 -10.93 -8.21 16.75
CA LYS A 195 -10.15 -7.36 17.66
C LYS A 195 -8.74 -7.10 17.12
N ASN A 196 -8.11 -8.11 16.53
CA ASN A 196 -6.80 -7.97 15.89
C ASN A 196 -6.87 -7.08 14.65
N GLU A 197 -7.90 -7.22 13.80
CA GLU A 197 -8.13 -6.31 12.67
C GLU A 197 -8.36 -4.87 13.13
N LEU A 198 -9.22 -4.66 14.13
CA LEU A 198 -9.45 -3.33 14.69
C LEU A 198 -8.16 -2.72 15.25
N GLN A 199 -7.35 -3.52 15.93
CA GLN A 199 -6.04 -3.10 16.43
C GLN A 199 -5.08 -2.77 15.29
N TYR A 200 -5.07 -3.58 14.23
CA TYR A 200 -4.28 -3.33 13.02
C TYR A 200 -4.62 -1.97 12.41
N TYR A 201 -5.91 -1.67 12.20
CA TYR A 201 -6.35 -0.37 11.67
C TYR A 201 -5.97 0.79 12.60
N LYS A 202 -6.08 0.62 13.92
CA LYS A 202 -5.62 1.63 14.89
C LYS A 202 -4.12 1.89 14.79
N THR A 203 -3.30 0.84 14.73
CA THR A 203 -1.85 0.97 14.58
C THR A 203 -1.48 1.61 13.26
N LYS A 204 -2.17 1.25 12.16
CA LYS A 204 -1.96 1.85 10.84
C LYS A 204 -2.33 3.32 10.80
N LYS A 205 -3.44 3.72 11.43
CA LYS A 205 -3.81 5.12 11.61
C LYS A 205 -2.71 5.91 12.34
N VAL A 206 -2.14 5.36 13.42
CA VAL A 206 -1.02 6.00 14.12
C VAL A 206 0.24 6.09 13.23
N GLN A 207 0.53 5.08 12.41
CA GLN A 207 1.64 5.13 11.45
C GLN A 207 1.42 6.20 10.36
N LEU A 208 0.18 6.37 9.91
CA LEU A 208 -0.24 7.39 8.96
C LEU A 208 -0.18 8.80 9.56
N ASP A 209 -0.60 8.95 10.81
CA ASP A 209 -0.47 10.20 11.56
C ASP A 209 1.01 10.58 11.75
N ARG A 210 1.90 9.58 11.82
CA ARG A 210 3.36 9.73 11.82
C ARG A 210 3.98 9.84 10.41
N ASN A 211 3.20 10.20 9.39
CA ASN A 211 3.67 10.47 8.01
C ASN A 211 4.40 9.31 7.31
N ASN A 212 4.20 8.03 7.70
CA ASN A 212 4.89 6.88 7.11
C ASN A 212 4.26 6.36 5.80
N ILE A 213 3.64 7.25 5.00
CA ILE A 213 3.00 6.92 3.71
C ILE A 213 3.93 7.08 2.51
N TRP A 214 5.16 7.53 2.75
CA TRP A 214 6.08 7.86 1.67
C TRP A 214 6.68 6.59 1.05
N THR A 215 6.22 6.28 -0.15
CA THR A 215 6.83 5.31 -1.04
C THR A 215 7.60 6.06 -2.13
N TYR A 216 8.49 5.35 -2.84
CA TYR A 216 9.18 5.94 -3.98
C TYR A 216 8.19 6.52 -4.99
N THR A 217 7.12 5.78 -5.31
CA THR A 217 6.10 6.18 -6.28
C THR A 217 5.32 7.41 -5.82
N SER A 218 4.95 7.49 -4.54
CA SER A 218 4.23 8.67 -4.02
C SER A 218 5.12 9.89 -3.87
N LEU A 219 6.42 9.71 -3.64
CA LEU A 219 7.39 10.79 -3.46
C LEU A 219 7.97 11.31 -4.78
N LEU A 220 8.05 10.49 -5.82
CA LEU A 220 8.66 10.84 -7.11
C LEU A 220 8.09 12.15 -7.70
N PRO A 221 6.76 12.40 -7.72
CA PRO A 221 6.22 13.69 -8.19
C PRO A 221 6.72 14.89 -7.38
N TYR A 222 6.88 14.75 -6.06
CA TYR A 222 7.39 15.82 -5.20
C TYR A 222 8.88 16.04 -5.39
N SER A 223 9.66 14.97 -5.46
CA SER A 223 11.11 15.06 -5.70
C SER A 223 11.45 15.60 -7.08
N THR A 224 10.59 15.39 -8.07
CA THR A 224 10.76 15.94 -9.42
C THR A 224 10.28 17.39 -9.49
N SER A 225 9.13 17.69 -8.89
CA SER A 225 8.59 19.05 -8.86
C SER A 225 9.34 19.98 -7.90
N SER A 226 10.07 19.47 -6.90
CA SER A 226 10.73 20.27 -5.87
C SER A 226 11.65 21.35 -6.44
N ILE A 227 12.26 21.07 -7.59
CA ILE A 227 13.13 21.99 -8.32
C ILE A 227 12.35 23.17 -8.92
N PHE A 228 11.06 23.01 -9.21
CA PHE A 228 10.25 23.98 -9.96
C PHE A 228 9.16 24.65 -9.12
N THR A 229 8.55 23.94 -8.16
CA THR A 229 7.31 24.37 -7.52
C THR A 229 7.42 24.59 -6.01
N GLY A 230 8.53 24.17 -5.38
CA GLY A 230 8.68 24.27 -3.91
C GLY A 230 7.61 23.49 -3.13
N ASN A 231 7.05 22.42 -3.73
CA ASN A 231 6.04 21.55 -3.11
C ASN A 231 6.60 20.67 -1.98
N MET A 232 7.92 20.68 -1.79
CA MET A 232 8.66 19.90 -0.81
C MET A 232 9.78 20.77 -0.25
N SER A 233 9.83 20.92 1.08
CA SER A 233 10.82 21.72 1.78
C SER A 233 11.59 20.86 2.79
N PRO A 234 12.93 20.90 2.82
CA PRO A 234 13.69 20.17 3.84
C PRO A 234 13.54 20.85 5.21
N ILE A 235 13.30 20.05 6.26
CA ILE A 235 13.21 20.53 7.65
C ILE A 235 14.51 20.19 8.40
N THR A 236 14.95 18.93 8.30
CA THR A 236 16.11 18.46 9.07
C THR A 236 17.44 18.89 8.43
N PRO A 237 18.52 19.06 9.22
CA PRO A 237 19.82 19.45 8.67
C PRO A 237 20.33 18.50 7.58
N THR A 238 20.13 17.20 7.76
CA THR A 238 20.48 16.18 6.77
C THR A 238 19.64 16.34 5.51
N ALA A 239 18.32 16.52 5.63
CA ALA A 239 17.43 16.76 4.48
C ALA A 239 17.86 18.00 3.71
N ASN A 240 18.24 19.06 4.42
CA ASN A 240 18.67 20.31 3.80
C ASN A 240 19.96 20.16 3.00
N ILE A 241 20.93 19.39 3.50
CA ILE A 241 22.18 19.08 2.78
C ILE A 241 21.87 18.32 1.48
N PHE A 242 21.12 17.22 1.56
CA PHE A 242 20.80 16.42 0.38
C PHE A 242 19.91 17.18 -0.61
N TYR A 243 18.98 18.00 -0.12
CA TYR A 243 18.15 18.87 -0.95
C TYR A 243 18.98 19.92 -1.69
N SER A 244 19.93 20.54 -1.00
CA SER A 244 20.83 21.53 -1.61
C SER A 244 21.75 20.91 -2.66
N ILE A 245 22.34 19.74 -2.35
CA ILE A 245 23.18 18.98 -3.31
C ILE A 245 22.35 18.58 -4.54
N HIS A 246 21.13 18.10 -4.33
CA HIS A 246 20.22 17.76 -5.41
C HIS A 246 19.98 18.96 -6.32
N TYR A 247 19.55 20.08 -5.74
CA TYR A 247 19.26 21.30 -6.48
C TYR A 247 20.48 21.77 -7.27
N PHE A 248 21.65 21.85 -6.64
CA PHE A 248 22.89 22.28 -7.27
C PHE A 248 23.28 21.39 -8.46
N ILE A 249 23.30 20.08 -8.28
CA ILE A 249 23.72 19.14 -9.33
C ILE A 249 22.77 19.20 -10.53
N ILE A 250 21.46 19.20 -10.30
CA ILE A 250 20.48 19.22 -11.39
C ILE A 250 20.50 20.56 -12.11
N TYR A 251 20.67 21.67 -11.40
CA TYR A 251 20.76 22.99 -12.03
C TYR A 251 22.02 23.11 -12.91
N CYS A 252 23.18 22.69 -12.40
CA CYS A 252 24.44 22.72 -13.16
C CYS A 252 24.39 21.83 -14.42
N ILE A 253 23.93 20.58 -14.28
CA ILE A 253 23.85 19.66 -15.42
C ILE A 253 22.74 20.09 -16.40
N GLY A 254 21.60 20.52 -15.87
CA GLY A 254 20.44 20.96 -16.66
C GLY A 254 20.75 22.16 -17.54
N ILE A 255 21.37 23.21 -16.97
CA ILE A 255 21.83 24.38 -17.74
C ILE A 255 22.84 23.97 -18.81
N GLY A 256 23.80 23.09 -18.48
CA GLY A 256 24.79 22.63 -19.44
C GLY A 256 24.19 21.91 -20.64
N VAL A 257 23.20 21.02 -20.39
CA VAL A 257 22.46 20.32 -21.45
C VAL A 257 21.64 21.31 -22.28
N PHE A 258 20.92 22.23 -21.63
CA PHE A 258 20.10 23.24 -22.32
C PHE A 258 20.93 24.16 -23.22
N LEU A 259 22.01 24.74 -22.69
CA LEU A 259 22.91 25.60 -23.45
C LEU A 259 23.52 24.87 -24.65
N HIS A 260 23.90 23.61 -24.49
CA HIS A 260 24.41 22.81 -25.61
C HIS A 260 23.38 22.69 -26.74
N PHE A 261 22.13 22.33 -26.42
CA PHE A 261 21.07 22.25 -27.43
C PHE A 261 20.76 23.61 -28.07
N LEU A 262 20.77 24.69 -27.29
CA LEU A 262 20.54 26.03 -27.79
C LEU A 262 21.65 26.46 -28.77
N ILE A 263 22.92 26.24 -28.42
CA ILE A 263 24.07 26.56 -29.28
C ILE A 263 24.00 25.75 -30.59
N VAL A 264 23.70 24.46 -30.52
CA VAL A 264 23.58 23.59 -31.71
C VAL A 264 22.47 24.10 -32.63
N ASN A 265 21.29 24.43 -32.10
CA ASN A 265 20.16 24.92 -32.90
C ASN A 265 20.41 26.31 -33.50
N ILE A 266 20.99 27.24 -32.74
CA ILE A 266 21.37 28.57 -33.26
C ILE A 266 22.41 28.43 -34.38
N THR A 267 23.40 27.56 -34.21
CA THR A 267 24.44 27.32 -35.22
C THR A 267 23.83 26.76 -36.52
N LEU A 268 22.87 25.84 -36.40
CA LEU A 268 22.12 25.31 -37.56
C LEU A 268 21.30 26.40 -38.26
N LEU A 269 20.62 27.27 -37.51
CA LEU A 269 19.85 28.39 -38.05
C LEU A 269 20.74 29.41 -38.78
N ILE A 270 21.90 29.76 -38.21
CA ILE A 270 22.87 30.65 -38.85
C ILE A 270 23.40 30.02 -40.14
N ARG A 271 23.75 28.73 -40.11
CA ARG A 271 24.23 28.01 -41.30
C ARG A 271 23.19 28.01 -42.41
N ASN A 272 21.92 27.78 -42.09
CA ASN A 272 20.84 27.75 -43.08
C ASN A 272 20.44 29.14 -43.61
N ARG A 273 20.82 30.24 -42.95
CA ARG A 273 20.61 31.62 -43.44
C ARG A 273 21.73 32.14 -44.34
N ASN A 274 22.91 31.53 -44.26
CA ASN A 274 24.09 31.90 -45.06
C ASN A 274 24.23 31.08 -46.36
N PHE A 275 23.20 30.29 -46.69
CA PHE A 275 22.99 29.62 -47.98
C PHE A 275 21.70 30.17 -48.61
#